data_AF-A0A3D0YSS4-F1
#
_entry.id   AF-A0A3D0YSS4-F1
#
_cell.length_a   1.000
_cell.length_b   1.000
_cell.length_c   1.000
_cell.angle_alpha   90.00
_cell.angle_beta   90.00
_cell.angle_gamma   90.00
#
_symmetry.space_group_name_H-M   'P 1'
#
loop_
_entity.id
_entity.type
_entity.pdbx_description
1 polymer ?
#
loop_
_entity_poly.entity_id
_entity_poly.type
_entity_poly.pdbx_seq_one_letter_code
_entity_poly.pdbx_strand_id
1 'polypeptide(L)'
;MSSPQYERFQRVMMAWIKDFERFFDQALAHGVNPTHYPEWSRLKERLRLVYLRVEDHKARLRALISPDVIHDSYDKLVEHERSFGEILHSLISAITDLKHFLLRIR
;
A
#
# COMPACT_ATOMS: atom_id res chain seq x y z
N MET A 1 -17.44 8.46 -7.68
CA MET A 1 -17.46 7.00 -7.41
C MET A 1 -16.02 6.51 -7.38
N SER A 2 -15.58 5.76 -6.35
CA SER A 2 -14.27 5.08 -6.40
C SER A 2 -14.31 4.04 -7.51
N SER A 3 -13.29 3.97 -8.39
CA SER A 3 -13.24 2.89 -9.37
C SER A 3 -13.12 1.55 -8.63
N PRO A 4 -13.85 0.49 -9.06
CA PRO A 4 -13.81 -0.84 -8.43
C PRO A 4 -12.40 -1.41 -8.22
N GLN A 5 -11.44 -0.97 -9.04
CA GLN A 5 -10.03 -1.36 -8.96
C GLN A 5 -9.35 -0.80 -7.69
N TYR A 6 -9.67 0.43 -7.27
CA TYR A 6 -9.10 1.03 -6.06
C TYR A 6 -9.59 0.34 -4.79
N GLU A 7 -10.88 0.02 -4.73
CA GLU A 7 -11.46 -0.70 -3.58
C GLU A 7 -10.91 -2.11 -3.48
N ARG A 8 -10.65 -2.76 -4.62
CA ARG A 8 -9.94 -4.03 -4.66
C ARG A 8 -8.50 -3.87 -4.15
N PHE A 9 -7.79 -2.85 -4.61
CA PHE A 9 -6.41 -2.58 -4.20
C PHE A 9 -6.29 -2.31 -2.69
N GLN A 10 -7.14 -1.45 -2.15
CA GLN A 10 -7.20 -1.13 -0.74
C GLN A 10 -7.50 -2.37 0.13
N ARG A 11 -8.42 -3.24 -0.32
CA ARG A 11 -8.70 -4.50 0.38
C ARG A 11 -7.49 -5.43 0.42
N VAL A 12 -6.78 -5.57 -0.70
CA VAL A 12 -5.55 -6.36 -0.76
C VAL A 12 -4.49 -5.78 0.18
N MET A 13 -4.25 -4.46 0.13
CA MET A 13 -3.33 -3.76 1.04
C MET A 13 -3.64 -4.02 2.51
N MET A 14 -4.91 -3.87 2.91
CA MET A 14 -5.34 -4.06 4.29
C MET A 14 -5.23 -5.52 4.74
N ALA A 15 -5.54 -6.48 3.87
CA ALA A 15 -5.35 -7.89 4.17
C ALA A 15 -3.87 -8.19 4.43
N TRP A 16 -2.97 -7.62 3.62
CA TRP A 16 -1.53 -7.81 3.76
C TRP A 16 -0.96 -7.18 5.03
N ILE A 17 -1.41 -5.97 5.40
CA ILE A 17 -1.04 -5.36 6.69
C ILE A 17 -1.49 -6.25 7.86
N LYS A 18 -2.71 -6.80 7.80
CA LYS A 18 -3.21 -7.71 8.84
C LYS A 18 -2.44 -9.02 8.90
N ASP A 19 -2.12 -9.61 7.75
CA ASP A 19 -1.32 -10.84 7.67
C ASP A 19 0.09 -10.61 8.22
N PHE A 20 0.67 -9.42 7.96
CA PHE A 20 1.94 -8.97 8.50
C PHE A 20 1.91 -8.83 10.03
N GLU A 21 0.88 -8.18 10.57
CA GLU A 21 0.69 -8.04 12.02
C GLU A 21 0.47 -9.40 12.70
N ARG A 22 -0.35 -10.27 12.10
CA ARG A 22 -0.58 -11.62 12.63
C ARG A 22 0.70 -12.46 12.64
N PHE A 23 1.51 -12.37 11.59
CA PHE A 23 2.78 -13.08 11.55
C PHE A 23 3.75 -12.59 12.63
N PHE A 24 3.75 -11.28 12.92
CA PHE A 24 4.54 -10.73 14.02
C PHE A 24 4.10 -11.28 15.39
N ASP A 25 2.80 -11.30 15.64
CA ASP A 25 2.25 -11.84 16.88
C ASP A 25 2.61 -13.32 17.04
N GLN A 26 2.60 -14.07 15.93
CA GLN A 26 3.05 -15.47 15.91
C GLN A 26 4.55 -15.60 16.17
N ALA A 27 5.40 -14.78 15.54
CA ALA A 27 6.83 -14.82 15.76
C ALA A 27 7.18 -14.51 17.23
N LEU A 28 6.55 -13.49 17.83
CA LEU A 28 6.66 -13.18 19.25
C LEU A 28 6.23 -14.35 20.14
N ALA A 29 5.11 -15.01 19.81
CA ALA A 29 4.62 -16.17 20.54
C ALA A 29 5.59 -17.37 20.48
N HIS A 30 6.40 -17.48 19.43
CA HIS A 30 7.43 -18.51 19.27
C HIS A 30 8.81 -18.09 19.78
N GLY A 31 8.91 -16.95 20.50
CA GLY A 31 10.17 -16.45 21.05
C GLY A 31 11.11 -15.81 20.02
N VAL A 32 10.69 -15.67 18.76
CA VAL A 32 11.39 -14.89 17.74
C VAL A 32 10.98 -13.44 17.95
N ASN A 33 11.84 -12.61 18.53
CA ASN A 33 11.55 -11.19 18.66
C ASN A 33 11.89 -10.45 17.36
N PRO A 34 10.89 -10.08 16.52
CA PRO A 34 11.14 -9.53 15.20
C PRO A 34 11.64 -8.07 15.27
N THR A 35 11.51 -7.42 16.43
CA THR A 35 12.07 -6.08 16.66
C THR A 35 13.60 -6.08 16.72
N HIS A 36 14.24 -7.26 16.86
CA HIS A 36 15.69 -7.38 16.72
C HIS A 36 16.16 -7.28 15.26
N TYR A 37 15.25 -7.30 14.28
CA TYR A 37 15.57 -7.14 12.86
C TYR A 37 15.25 -5.70 12.45
N PRO A 38 16.25 -4.84 12.18
CA PRO A 38 16.03 -3.47 11.71
C PRO A 38 15.17 -3.39 10.45
N GLU A 39 15.20 -4.44 9.62
CA GLU A 39 14.39 -4.57 8.41
C GLU A 39 12.89 -4.60 8.70
N TRP A 40 12.48 -5.04 9.89
CA TRP A 40 11.08 -5.13 10.32
C TRP A 40 10.39 -3.77 10.38
N SER A 41 10.94 -2.85 11.17
CA SER A 41 10.39 -1.49 11.34
C SER A 41 10.32 -0.77 10.00
N ARG A 42 11.33 -0.99 9.14
CA ARG A 42 11.40 -0.42 7.79
C ARG A 42 10.32 -0.98 6.86
N LEU A 43 10.04 -2.28 6.90
CA LEU A 43 9.01 -2.92 6.08
C LEU A 43 7.61 -2.48 6.48
N LYS A 44 7.33 -2.43 7.79
CA LYS A 44 6.05 -1.94 8.33
C LYS A 44 5.79 -0.51 7.87
N GLU A 45 6.78 0.35 8.02
CA GLU A 45 6.66 1.76 7.65
C GLU A 45 6.47 1.93 6.13
N ARG A 46 7.17 1.15 5.30
CA ARG A 46 6.97 1.19 3.84
C ARG A 46 5.55 0.78 3.43
N LEU A 47 4.99 -0.28 4.01
CA LEU A 47 3.61 -0.69 3.73
C LEU A 47 2.60 0.39 4.18
N ARG A 48 2.84 1.01 5.33
CA ARG A 48 2.03 2.12 5.83
C ARG A 48 2.08 3.35 4.90
N LEU A 49 3.27 3.72 4.42
CA LEU A 49 3.45 4.84 3.50
C LEU A 49 2.75 4.60 2.16
N VAL A 50 2.82 3.37 1.62
CA VAL A 50 2.09 3.01 0.40
C VAL A 50 0.57 3.14 0.63
N TYR A 51 0.06 2.70 1.79
CA TYR A 51 -1.36 2.85 2.12
C TYR A 51 -1.79 4.33 2.17
N LEU A 52 -0.99 5.19 2.80
CA LEU A 52 -1.29 6.63 2.85
C LEU A 52 -1.32 7.26 1.44
N ARG A 53 -0.41 6.86 0.55
CA ARG A 53 -0.40 7.32 -0.85
C ARG A 53 -1.66 6.87 -1.60
N VAL A 54 -2.20 5.68 -1.33
CA VAL A 54 -3.46 5.21 -1.92
C VAL A 54 -4.63 6.09 -1.49
N GLU A 55 -4.73 6.40 -0.19
CA GLU A 55 -5.81 7.22 0.35
C GLU A 55 -5.75 8.66 -0.18
N ASP A 56 -4.55 9.25 -0.27
CA ASP A 56 -4.34 10.57 -0.88
C ASP A 56 -4.75 10.58 -2.36
N HIS A 57 -4.29 9.58 -3.12
CA HIS A 57 -4.62 9.46 -4.54
C HIS A 57 -6.14 9.33 -4.77
N LYS A 58 -6.82 8.55 -3.93
CA LYS A 58 -8.27 8.38 -3.95
C LYS A 58 -9.01 9.68 -3.64
N ALA A 59 -8.53 10.47 -2.69
CA ALA A 59 -9.11 11.77 -2.35
C ALA A 59 -9.00 12.75 -3.54
N ARG A 60 -7.82 12.82 -4.16
CA ARG A 60 -7.58 13.67 -5.35
C ARG A 60 -8.45 13.26 -6.54
N LEU A 61 -8.58 11.95 -6.80
CA LEU A 61 -9.44 11.45 -7.88
C LEU A 61 -10.92 11.80 -7.66
N ARG A 62 -11.40 11.75 -6.41
CA ARG A 62 -12.76 12.19 -6.07
C ARG A 62 -12.97 13.67 -6.34
N ALA A 63 -11.97 14.50 -6.08
CA ALA A 63 -12.03 15.94 -6.37
C ALA A 63 -12.09 16.21 -7.89
N LEU A 64 -11.37 15.45 -8.71
CA LEU A 64 -11.39 15.59 -10.17
C LEU A 64 -12.69 15.16 -10.83
N ILE A 65 -13.41 14.20 -10.24
CA ILE A 65 -14.70 13.70 -10.75
C ILE A 65 -15.88 14.56 -10.26
N SER A 66 -15.62 15.62 -9.48
CA SER A 66 -16.67 16.56 -9.05
C SER A 66 -17.31 17.24 -10.28
N PRO A 67 -18.65 17.35 -10.35
CA PRO A 67 -19.37 17.85 -11.53
C PRO A 67 -19.00 19.28 -11.96
N ASP A 68 -18.32 20.03 -11.10
CA ASP A 68 -17.86 21.40 -11.38
C ASP A 68 -16.58 21.46 -12.24
N VAL A 69 -15.91 20.32 -12.46
CA VAL A 69 -14.63 20.25 -13.20
C VAL A 69 -14.88 19.77 -14.64
N ILE A 70 -15.58 20.60 -15.42
CA ILE A 70 -15.75 20.38 -16.86
C ILE A 70 -14.84 21.38 -17.59
N HIS A 71 -13.57 21.00 -17.86
CA HIS A 71 -12.87 21.25 -19.14
C HIS A 71 -11.34 20.97 -19.20
N ASP A 72 -10.66 20.66 -18.09
CA ASP A 72 -9.19 20.47 -18.08
C ASP A 72 -8.76 19.04 -17.65
N SER A 73 -9.51 18.04 -18.07
CA SER A 73 -9.53 16.72 -17.42
C SER A 73 -8.54 15.68 -17.97
N TYR A 74 -8.05 15.79 -19.20
CA TYR A 74 -7.23 14.72 -19.79
C TYR A 74 -5.82 14.63 -19.19
N ASP A 75 -5.08 15.74 -19.15
CA ASP A 75 -3.72 15.75 -18.59
C ASP A 75 -3.71 15.38 -17.10
N LYS A 76 -4.73 15.82 -16.36
CA LYS A 76 -4.94 15.44 -14.95
C LYS A 76 -5.28 13.96 -14.81
N LEU A 77 -6.05 13.37 -15.72
CA LEU A 77 -6.31 11.93 -15.72
C LEU A 77 -5.02 11.12 -16.00
N VAL A 78 -4.20 11.56 -16.97
CA VAL A 78 -2.92 10.92 -17.28
C VAL A 78 -1.93 11.01 -16.12
N GLU A 79 -1.85 12.16 -15.45
CA GLU A 79 -1.04 12.33 -14.24
C GLU A 79 -1.52 11.40 -13.12
N HIS A 80 -2.83 11.24 -12.99
CA HIS A 80 -3.42 10.32 -12.03
C HIS A 80 -3.11 8.85 -12.33
N GLU A 81 -3.24 8.42 -13.57
CA GLU A 81 -2.88 7.06 -13.98
C GLU A 81 -1.40 6.76 -13.72
N ARG A 82 -0.51 7.73 -14.01
CA ARG A 82 0.93 7.61 -13.70
C ARG A 82 1.17 7.48 -12.20
N SER A 83 0.56 8.35 -11.39
CA SER A 83 0.67 8.33 -9.94
C SER A 83 0.18 7.00 -9.35
N PHE A 84 -0.91 6.45 -9.89
CA PHE A 84 -1.39 5.13 -9.51
C PHE A 84 -0.39 4.02 -9.88
N GLY A 85 0.21 4.06 -11.08
CA GLY A 85 1.27 3.15 -11.49
C GLY A 85 2.47 3.14 -10.53
N GLU A 86 2.90 4.29 -10.05
CA GLU A 86 3.97 4.40 -9.05
C GLU A 86 3.60 3.79 -7.70
N ILE A 87 2.34 3.95 -7.28
CA ILE A 87 1.81 3.34 -6.06
C ILE A 87 1.82 1.81 -6.20
N LEU A 88 1.40 1.28 -7.36
CA LEU A 88 1.45 -0.15 -7.65
C LEU A 88 2.89 -0.69 -7.60
N HIS A 89 3.83 -0.01 -8.24
CA HIS A 89 5.25 -0.39 -8.20
C HIS A 89 5.81 -0.38 -6.79
N SER A 90 5.50 0.65 -6.01
CA SER A 90 5.93 0.77 -4.61
C SER A 90 5.36 -0.36 -3.76
N LEU A 91 4.11 -0.75 -4.02
CA LEU A 91 3.51 -1.90 -3.35
C LEU A 91 4.24 -3.21 -3.71
N ILE A 92 4.38 -3.51 -5.00
CA ILE A 92 5.01 -4.77 -5.46
C ILE A 92 6.41 -4.91 -4.86
N SER A 93 7.17 -3.82 -4.77
CA SER A 93 8.48 -3.80 -4.11
C SER A 93 8.38 -4.10 -2.61
N ALA A 94 7.49 -3.41 -1.87
CA ALA A 94 7.32 -3.65 -0.43
C ALA A 94 6.87 -5.10 -0.11
N ILE A 95 6.01 -5.65 -0.97
CA ILE A 95 5.54 -7.04 -0.93
C ILE A 95 6.69 -8.03 -1.15
N THR A 96 7.53 -7.77 -2.15
CA THR A 96 8.68 -8.61 -2.47
C THR A 96 9.67 -8.62 -1.31
N ASP A 97 9.97 -7.45 -0.75
CA ASP A 97 10.88 -7.33 0.38
C ASP A 97 10.33 -8.01 1.64
N LEU A 98 9.01 -7.92 1.86
CA LEU A 98 8.35 -8.66 2.93
C LEU A 98 8.51 -10.17 2.73
N LYS A 99 8.23 -10.68 1.54
CA LYS A 99 8.38 -12.11 1.24
C LYS A 99 9.81 -12.58 1.51
N HIS A 100 10.82 -11.82 1.09
CA HIS A 100 12.23 -12.16 1.35
C HIS A 100 12.56 -12.15 2.84
N PHE A 101 12.08 -11.15 3.59
CA PHE A 101 12.24 -11.11 5.03
C PHE A 101 11.62 -12.34 5.71
N LEU A 102 10.37 -12.69 5.38
CA LEU A 102 9.67 -13.85 5.92
C LEU A 102 10.39 -15.17 5.64
N LEU A 103 11.01 -15.32 4.47
CA LEU A 103 11.78 -16.51 4.11
C LEU A 103 13.09 -16.62 4.88
N ARG A 104 13.69 -15.51 5.32
CA ARG A 104 14.99 -15.49 6.02
C ARG A 104 14.87 -15.81 7.51
N ILE A 105 13.73 -15.50 8.11
CA ILE A 105 13.49 -15.69 9.56
C ILE A 105 12.76 -17.00 9.89
N ARG A 106 12.38 -17.77 8.87
CA ARG A 106 11.84 -19.14 8.99
C ARG A 106 12.96 -20.16 8.94
#